data_AF-A0A4U4E658-F1
#
_entry.id   AF-A0A4U4E658-F1
#
_cell.length_a   1.000
_cell.length_b   1.000
_cell.length_c   1.000
_cell.angle_alpha   90.00
_cell.angle_beta   90.00
_cell.angle_gamma   90.00
#
_symmetry.space_group_name_H-M   'P 1'
#
loop_
_entity.id
_entity.type
_entity.pdbx_description
1 polymer ?
#
loop_
_entity_poly.entity_id
_entity_poly.type
_entity_poly.pdbx_seq_one_letter_code
_entity_poly.pdbx_strand_id
1 'polypeptide(L)'
;MFIGILVKQKTNIFLYFIITSMAYILTIANAEYTKKVINSISTEGATSKIIWPFVYLAISFVIIYSIKEWVSNKISIEAEREVTSSTLLKAINLPYNFFEIRTTGELFTSLASINLLKEFWVNKCFLLVFNFGLSIILIGYLASISKIMAMVVLLITLLNHGINSILKEKLSILSSEEFNLQSTSNNIQIETLSTMSLTKVLRLEEEIYSRWSWNFEKLIEVKQNKKNLLSILSVCTLFFSTYTPILILVSGVYFAINESLNIGEIVLMQTYSLTIMNMVGSIIQIYQEYVVNSSFIDKINDLIDQEEENDGIKEVNHFESFSLKNLDFCYNNLEKKL
;
A
#
# COMPACT_ATOMS: atom_id res chain seq x y z
N MET A 1 3.79 -11.39 -13.82
CA MET A 1 5.04 -11.22 -13.04
C MET A 1 4.81 -11.31 -11.51
N PHE A 2 4.04 -10.41 -10.90
CA PHE A 2 3.87 -10.33 -9.43
C PHE A 2 3.29 -11.59 -8.77
N ILE A 3 2.26 -12.22 -9.34
CA ILE A 3 1.69 -13.48 -8.82
C ILE A 3 2.73 -14.62 -8.87
N GLY A 4 3.58 -14.65 -9.90
CA GLY A 4 4.64 -15.65 -10.04
C GLY A 4 5.74 -15.51 -8.97
N ILE A 5 6.05 -14.28 -8.59
CA ILE A 5 7.00 -13.95 -7.51
C ILE A 5 6.43 -14.34 -6.15
N LEU A 6 5.14 -14.06 -5.89
CA LEU A 6 4.44 -14.52 -4.69
C LEU A 6 4.42 -16.06 -4.58
N VAL A 7 4.30 -16.76 -5.71
CA VAL A 7 4.31 -18.24 -5.76
C VAL A 7 5.68 -18.84 -5.40
N LYS A 8 6.79 -18.14 -5.64
CA LYS A 8 8.12 -18.60 -5.21
C LYS A 8 8.34 -18.50 -3.70
N GLN A 9 7.63 -17.60 -3.01
CA GLN A 9 7.77 -17.36 -1.57
C GLN A 9 6.68 -18.03 -0.71
N LYS A 10 6.02 -19.08 -1.23
CA LYS A 10 4.89 -19.77 -0.58
C LYS A 10 5.12 -20.12 0.90
N THR A 11 6.32 -20.59 1.26
CA THR A 11 6.64 -20.98 2.65
C THR A 11 6.65 -19.79 3.61
N ASN A 12 7.22 -18.64 3.19
CA ASN A 12 7.26 -17.45 4.02
C ASN A 12 5.88 -16.81 4.15
N ILE A 13 5.10 -16.78 3.06
CA ILE A 13 3.71 -16.29 3.06
C ILE A 13 2.83 -17.16 3.96
N PHE A 14 3.00 -18.48 3.93
CA PHE A 14 2.27 -19.41 4.80
C PHE A 14 2.61 -19.18 6.28
N LEU A 15 3.89 -18.99 6.60
CA LEU A 15 4.34 -18.67 7.96
C LEU A 15 3.77 -17.34 8.44
N TYR A 16 3.76 -16.31 7.59
CA TYR A 16 3.12 -15.02 7.89
C TYR A 16 1.62 -15.16 8.13
N PHE A 17 0.95 -16.02 7.37
CA PHE A 17 -0.48 -16.28 7.56
C PHE A 17 -0.77 -16.89 8.93
N ILE A 18 0.03 -17.87 9.36
CA ILE A 18 -0.10 -18.49 10.68
C ILE A 18 0.12 -17.45 11.79
N ILE A 19 1.21 -16.69 11.73
CA ILE A 19 1.55 -15.72 12.77
C ILE A 19 0.52 -14.60 12.85
N THR A 20 0.00 -14.13 11.71
CA THR A 20 -1.06 -13.12 11.66
C THR A 20 -2.35 -13.65 12.26
N SER A 21 -2.70 -14.91 11.98
CA SER A 21 -3.87 -15.56 12.60
C SER A 21 -3.70 -15.70 14.12
N MET A 22 -2.51 -16.08 14.60
CA MET A 22 -2.21 -16.14 16.03
C MET A 22 -2.31 -14.77 16.70
N ALA A 23 -1.77 -13.73 16.06
CA ALA A 23 -1.87 -12.36 16.56
C ALA A 23 -3.33 -11.92 16.71
N TYR A 24 -4.19 -12.30 15.76
CA TYR A 24 -5.62 -11.98 15.78
C TYR A 24 -6.40 -12.73 16.85
N ILE A 25 -6.11 -14.01 17.05
CA ILE A 25 -6.66 -14.78 18.18
C ILE A 25 -6.29 -14.11 19.50
N LEU A 26 -5.05 -13.64 19.63
CA LEU A 26 -4.63 -12.89 20.83
C LEU A 26 -5.34 -11.54 20.99
N THR A 27 -5.63 -10.82 19.90
CA THR A 27 -6.44 -9.59 19.98
C THR A 27 -7.81 -9.85 20.60
N ILE A 28 -8.49 -10.91 20.13
CA ILE A 28 -9.80 -11.34 20.64
C ILE A 28 -9.67 -11.80 22.09
N ALA A 29 -8.67 -12.63 22.40
CA ALA A 29 -8.42 -13.12 23.75
C ALA A 29 -8.17 -11.97 24.74
N ASN A 30 -7.41 -10.94 24.36
CA ASN A 30 -7.16 -9.77 25.21
C ASN A 30 -8.44 -9.07 25.63
N ALA A 31 -9.37 -8.82 24.70
CA ALA A 31 -10.63 -8.16 25.03
C ALA A 31 -11.52 -9.04 25.91
N GLU A 32 -11.61 -10.34 25.63
CA GLU A 32 -12.37 -11.29 26.44
C GLU A 32 -11.81 -11.45 27.86
N TYR A 33 -10.48 -11.52 28.02
CA TYR A 33 -9.86 -11.55 29.34
C TYR A 33 -10.09 -10.23 30.08
N THR A 34 -10.03 -9.09 29.39
CA THR A 34 -10.35 -7.78 29.99
C THR A 34 -11.79 -7.75 30.50
N LYS A 35 -12.77 -8.25 29.72
CA LYS A 35 -14.16 -8.42 30.16
C LYS A 35 -14.25 -9.27 31.43
N LYS A 36 -13.59 -10.44 31.47
CA LYS A 36 -13.60 -11.35 32.63
C LYS A 36 -13.01 -10.70 33.88
N VAL A 37 -11.88 -10.00 33.74
CA VAL A 37 -11.22 -9.29 34.84
C VAL A 37 -12.18 -8.25 35.43
N ILE A 38 -12.77 -7.40 34.59
CA ILE A 38 -13.66 -6.33 35.04
C ILE A 38 -14.89 -6.88 35.76
N ASN A 39 -15.53 -7.91 35.20
CA ASN A 39 -16.70 -8.51 35.82
C ASN A 39 -16.35 -9.18 37.17
N SER A 40 -15.20 -9.84 37.28
CA SER A 40 -14.76 -10.48 38.53
C SER A 40 -14.53 -9.49 39.68
N ILE A 41 -14.03 -8.28 39.36
CA ILE A 41 -13.84 -7.21 40.35
C ILE A 41 -15.18 -6.74 40.88
N SER A 42 -16.21 -6.68 40.03
CA SER A 42 -17.54 -6.22 40.39
C SER A 42 -18.31 -7.22 41.27
N THR A 43 -18.03 -8.52 41.20
CA THR A 43 -18.84 -9.55 41.87
C THR A 43 -18.15 -10.27 43.03
N GLU A 44 -16.84 -10.54 42.94
CA GLU A 44 -16.15 -11.45 43.88
C GLU A 44 -15.02 -10.79 44.70
N GLY A 45 -14.70 -9.52 44.42
CA GLY A 45 -13.50 -8.86 44.95
C GLY A 45 -12.24 -9.39 44.25
N ALA A 46 -11.38 -8.47 43.78
CA ALA A 46 -10.23 -8.80 42.94
C ALA A 46 -9.31 -9.85 43.60
N THR A 47 -9.30 -11.08 43.09
CA THR A 47 -8.35 -12.10 43.54
C THR A 47 -7.03 -11.99 42.77
N SER A 48 -5.90 -12.09 43.47
CA SER A 48 -4.54 -12.06 42.88
C SER A 48 -4.31 -13.13 41.80
N LYS A 49 -5.17 -14.14 41.74
CA LYS A 49 -5.15 -15.24 40.75
C LYS A 49 -5.47 -14.79 39.33
N ILE A 50 -6.18 -13.66 39.14
CA ILE A 50 -6.59 -13.18 37.80
C ILE A 50 -5.52 -12.24 37.19
N ILE A 51 -4.70 -11.62 38.02
CA ILE A 51 -3.71 -10.61 37.60
C ILE A 51 -2.57 -11.24 36.79
N TRP A 52 -1.98 -12.33 37.27
CA TRP A 52 -0.83 -12.96 36.61
C TRP A 52 -1.15 -13.49 35.19
N PRO A 53 -2.27 -14.21 34.95
CA PRO A 53 -2.68 -14.58 33.60
C PRO A 53 -2.81 -13.39 32.65
N PHE A 54 -3.35 -12.26 33.12
CA PHE A 54 -3.49 -11.05 32.31
C PHE A 54 -2.12 -10.46 31.93
N VAL A 55 -1.15 -10.47 32.85
CA VAL A 55 0.23 -10.03 32.58
C VAL A 55 0.90 -10.94 31.55
N TYR A 56 0.79 -12.27 31.68
CA TYR A 56 1.33 -13.21 30.70
C TYR A 56 0.70 -13.03 29.31
N LEU A 57 -0.62 -12.79 29.26
CA LEU A 57 -1.34 -12.49 28.03
C LEU A 57 -0.81 -11.21 27.37
N ALA A 58 -0.63 -10.13 28.14
CA ALA A 58 -0.09 -8.87 27.63
C ALA A 58 1.35 -9.01 27.10
N ILE A 59 2.21 -9.76 27.80
CA ILE A 59 3.58 -10.05 27.32
C ILE A 59 3.54 -10.87 26.03
N SER A 60 2.70 -11.91 25.97
CA SER A 60 2.55 -12.74 24.78
C SER A 60 2.06 -11.94 23.56
N PHE A 61 1.18 -10.96 23.79
CA PHE A 61 0.70 -10.05 22.77
C PHE A 61 1.85 -9.23 22.16
N VAL A 62 2.70 -8.62 23.00
CA VAL A 62 3.86 -7.83 22.52
C VAL A 62 4.83 -8.72 21.73
N ILE A 63 5.13 -9.92 22.24
CA ILE A 63 6.06 -10.85 21.57
C ILE A 63 5.52 -11.26 20.20
N ILE A 64 4.26 -11.70 20.12
CA ILE A 64 3.69 -12.19 18.87
C ILE A 64 3.51 -11.07 17.84
N TYR A 65 3.08 -9.87 18.26
CA TYR A 65 3.00 -8.72 17.34
C TYR A 65 4.37 -8.28 16.84
N SER A 66 5.40 -8.33 17.69
CA SER A 66 6.78 -8.02 17.27
C SER A 66 7.30 -9.04 16.26
N ILE A 67 7.05 -10.33 16.48
CA ILE A 67 7.40 -11.39 15.53
C ILE A 67 6.62 -11.23 14.22
N LYS A 68 5.32 -10.92 14.29
CA LYS A 68 4.47 -10.66 13.11
C LYS A 68 5.07 -9.55 12.27
N GLU A 69 5.43 -8.43 12.89
CA GLU A 69 5.99 -7.26 12.19
C GLU A 69 7.36 -7.58 11.58
N TRP A 70 8.21 -8.29 12.33
CA TRP A 70 9.51 -8.73 11.84
C TRP A 70 9.41 -9.66 10.63
N VAL A 71 8.49 -10.64 10.65
CA VAL A 71 8.24 -11.52 9.51
C VAL A 71 7.66 -10.74 8.33
N SER A 72 6.72 -9.83 8.57
CA SER A 72 6.17 -8.95 7.54
C SER A 72 7.28 -8.20 6.81
N ASN A 73 8.15 -7.52 7.55
CA ASN A 73 9.26 -6.74 6.99
C ASN A 73 10.27 -7.62 6.24
N LYS A 74 10.55 -8.82 6.74
CA LYS A 74 11.44 -9.77 6.06
C LYS A 74 10.87 -10.19 4.69
N ILE A 75 9.57 -10.47 4.62
CA ILE A 75 8.89 -10.81 3.36
C ILE A 75 8.92 -9.61 2.40
N SER A 76 8.65 -8.43 2.92
CA SER A 76 8.70 -7.18 2.16
C SER A 76 10.07 -6.97 1.51
N ILE A 77 11.17 -7.13 2.27
CA ILE A 77 12.55 -6.93 1.78
C ILE A 77 12.99 -8.02 0.79
N GLU A 78 12.50 -9.25 0.94
CA GLU A 78 12.84 -10.33 0.00
C GLU A 78 12.11 -10.15 -1.33
N ALA A 79 10.82 -9.83 -1.28
CA ALA A 79 10.01 -9.57 -2.47
C ALA A 79 10.42 -8.26 -3.18
N GLU A 80 10.63 -7.18 -2.43
CA GLU A 80 11.92 -6.49 -2.41
C GLU A 80 12.93 -6.73 -3.55
N ARG A 81 13.97 -7.45 -3.14
CA ARG A 81 15.07 -7.89 -3.97
C ARG A 81 14.62 -8.60 -5.25
N GLU A 82 13.65 -9.51 -5.16
CA GLU A 82 13.26 -10.37 -6.29
C GLU A 82 12.57 -9.61 -7.41
N VAL A 83 11.66 -8.69 -7.08
CA VAL A 83 11.01 -7.86 -8.10
C VAL A 83 12.05 -6.94 -8.74
N THR A 84 12.86 -6.22 -7.96
CA THR A 84 13.81 -5.25 -8.52
C THR A 84 14.84 -5.92 -9.44
N SER A 85 15.35 -7.09 -9.06
CA SER A 85 16.31 -7.83 -9.89
C SER A 85 15.66 -8.37 -11.17
N SER A 86 14.47 -8.96 -11.08
CA SER A 86 13.76 -9.50 -12.25
C SER A 86 13.28 -8.41 -13.21
N THR A 87 12.90 -7.23 -12.70
CA THR A 87 12.50 -6.11 -13.54
C THR A 87 13.67 -5.48 -14.27
N LEU A 88 14.82 -5.38 -13.62
CA LEU A 88 16.04 -4.91 -14.28
C LEU A 88 16.51 -5.90 -15.34
N LEU A 89 16.51 -7.21 -15.02
CA LEU A 89 16.87 -8.26 -15.98
C LEU A 89 15.92 -8.25 -17.18
N LYS A 90 14.61 -8.16 -16.94
CA LYS A 90 13.60 -8.01 -18.00
C LYS A 90 13.89 -6.80 -18.87
N ALA A 91 14.16 -5.64 -18.27
CA ALA A 91 14.44 -4.41 -19.00
C ALA A 91 15.66 -4.55 -19.91
N ILE A 92 16.75 -5.19 -19.44
CA ILE A 92 17.96 -5.40 -20.24
C ILE A 92 17.72 -6.34 -21.43
N ASN A 93 16.81 -7.29 -21.30
CA ASN A 93 16.46 -8.25 -22.36
C ASN A 93 15.37 -7.74 -23.32
N LEU A 94 14.94 -6.48 -23.22
CA LEU A 94 13.97 -5.91 -24.15
C LEU A 94 14.60 -5.63 -25.51
N PRO A 95 13.82 -5.67 -26.61
CA PRO A 95 14.35 -5.47 -27.95
C PRO A 95 15.01 -4.11 -28.13
N TYR A 96 16.09 -4.03 -28.91
CA TYR A 96 16.80 -2.77 -29.18
C TYR A 96 15.85 -1.63 -29.60
N ASN A 97 14.87 -1.97 -30.44
CA ASN A 97 13.82 -1.08 -30.91
C ASN A 97 13.05 -0.36 -29.77
N PHE A 98 12.89 -1.02 -28.63
CA PHE A 98 12.24 -0.46 -27.46
C PHE A 98 13.00 0.76 -26.89
N PHE A 99 14.34 0.74 -27.00
CA PHE A 99 15.22 1.81 -26.52
C PHE A 99 15.36 2.95 -27.51
N GLU A 100 15.14 2.71 -28.81
CA GLU A 100 15.31 3.73 -29.85
C GLU A 100 14.18 4.78 -29.83
N ILE A 101 12.97 4.38 -29.42
CA ILE A 101 11.76 5.22 -29.45
C ILE A 101 11.52 5.96 -28.12
N ARG A 102 12.22 5.57 -27.05
CA ARG A 102 11.99 6.10 -25.69
C ARG A 102 13.22 6.81 -25.16
N THR A 103 13.01 7.93 -24.47
CA THR A 103 14.12 8.65 -23.83
C THR A 103 14.62 7.88 -22.60
N THR A 104 15.91 8.03 -22.27
CA THR A 104 16.49 7.46 -21.04
C THR A 104 15.73 7.91 -19.79
N GLY A 105 15.18 9.13 -19.78
CA GLY A 105 14.36 9.65 -18.68
C GLY A 105 13.02 8.94 -18.53
N GLU A 106 12.34 8.62 -19.63
CA GLU A 106 11.09 7.83 -19.62
C GLU A 106 11.34 6.39 -19.13
N LEU A 107 12.45 5.78 -19.53
CA LEU A 107 12.83 4.44 -19.06
C LEU A 107 13.14 4.43 -17.56
N PHE A 108 13.91 5.41 -17.09
CA PHE A 108 14.25 5.56 -15.68
C PHE A 108 13.01 5.76 -14.80
N THR A 109 12.12 6.67 -15.20
CA THR A 109 10.87 6.95 -14.46
C THR A 109 9.95 5.73 -14.44
N SER A 110 9.93 4.94 -15.51
CA SER A 110 9.10 3.74 -15.55
C SER A 110 9.65 2.61 -14.68
N LEU A 111 10.97 2.40 -14.65
CA LEU A 111 11.61 1.47 -13.72
C LEU A 111 11.35 1.86 -12.26
N ALA A 112 11.43 3.16 -11.95
CA ALA A 112 11.11 3.67 -10.62
C ALA A 112 9.63 3.41 -10.25
N SER A 113 8.72 3.50 -11.23
CA SER A 113 7.30 3.27 -11.01
C SER A 113 6.98 1.80 -10.65
N ILE A 114 7.77 0.84 -11.15
CA ILE A 114 7.63 -0.59 -10.80
C ILE A 114 7.86 -0.83 -9.30
N ASN A 115 8.80 -0.09 -8.68
CA ASN A 115 9.04 -0.21 -7.24
C ASN A 115 7.82 0.23 -6.40
N LEU A 116 7.07 1.24 -6.83
CA LEU A 116 5.85 1.70 -6.16
C LEU A 116 4.74 0.66 -6.21
N LEU A 117 4.54 0.06 -7.40
CA LEU A 117 3.53 -0.98 -7.62
C LEU A 117 3.82 -2.22 -6.76
N LYS A 118 5.10 -2.54 -6.61
CA LYS A 118 5.61 -3.64 -5.83
C LYS A 118 5.35 -3.49 -4.33
N GLU A 119 5.57 -2.30 -3.78
CA GLU A 119 5.27 -2.02 -2.36
C GLU A 119 3.78 -2.26 -2.05
N PHE A 120 2.89 -1.82 -2.96
CA PHE A 120 1.45 -2.02 -2.81
C PHE A 120 1.05 -3.50 -2.79
N TRP A 121 1.44 -4.27 -3.82
CA TRP A 121 1.00 -5.66 -3.96
C TRP A 121 1.60 -6.62 -2.94
N VAL A 122 2.87 -6.43 -2.57
CA VAL A 122 3.56 -7.30 -1.62
C VAL A 122 3.15 -6.99 -0.19
N ASN A 123 3.08 -5.71 0.19
CA ASN A 123 2.93 -5.34 1.59
C ASN A 123 1.47 -5.11 1.98
N LYS A 124 0.69 -4.47 1.11
CA LYS A 124 -0.63 -3.96 1.47
C LYS A 124 -1.76 -4.95 1.18
N CYS A 125 -1.63 -5.80 0.16
CA CYS A 125 -2.68 -6.79 -0.16
C CYS A 125 -2.96 -7.78 0.96
N PHE A 126 -1.92 -8.33 1.62
CA PHE A 126 -2.15 -9.25 2.74
C PHE A 126 -2.80 -8.53 3.92
N LEU A 127 -2.31 -7.35 4.28
CA LEU A 127 -2.90 -6.53 5.34
C LEU A 127 -4.37 -6.21 5.06
N LEU A 128 -4.72 -5.90 3.80
CA LEU A 128 -6.09 -5.64 3.37
C LEU A 128 -7.00 -6.83 3.64
N VAL A 129 -6.64 -8.03 3.17
CA VAL A 129 -7.45 -9.26 3.34
C VAL A 129 -7.66 -9.58 4.81
N PHE A 130 -6.59 -9.50 5.60
CA PHE A 130 -6.61 -9.83 7.02
C PHE A 130 -7.41 -8.82 7.85
N ASN A 131 -7.20 -7.51 7.63
CA ASN A 131 -7.96 -6.47 8.31
C ASN A 131 -9.44 -6.50 7.93
N PHE A 132 -9.75 -6.77 6.65
CA PHE A 132 -11.12 -6.89 6.19
C PHE A 132 -11.81 -8.08 6.84
N GLY A 133 -11.19 -9.27 6.79
CA GLY A 133 -11.73 -10.49 7.40
C GLY A 133 -11.97 -10.35 8.90
N LEU A 134 -10.98 -9.83 9.64
CA LEU A 134 -11.12 -9.66 11.09
C LEU A 134 -12.15 -8.58 11.45
N SER A 135 -12.23 -7.47 10.69
CA SER A 135 -13.27 -6.46 10.94
C SER A 135 -14.68 -7.03 10.81
N ILE A 136 -14.93 -7.90 9.83
CA ILE A 136 -16.22 -8.59 9.65
C ILE A 136 -16.53 -9.51 10.84
N ILE A 137 -15.54 -10.30 11.28
CA ILE A 137 -15.69 -11.22 12.42
C ILE A 137 -16.03 -10.42 13.69
N LEU A 138 -15.32 -9.32 13.95
CA LEU A 138 -15.55 -8.49 15.13
C LEU A 138 -16.91 -7.76 15.09
N ILE A 139 -17.33 -7.25 13.92
CA ILE A 139 -18.67 -6.67 13.76
C ILE A 139 -19.76 -7.72 14.00
N GLY A 140 -19.57 -8.94 13.47
CA GLY A 140 -20.47 -10.06 13.72
C GLY A 140 -20.55 -10.43 15.21
N TYR A 141 -19.41 -10.41 15.90
CA TYR A 141 -19.36 -10.63 17.35
C TYR A 141 -20.10 -9.53 18.12
N LEU A 142 -19.89 -8.25 17.77
CA LEU A 142 -20.63 -7.14 18.36
C LEU A 142 -22.14 -7.30 18.17
N ALA A 143 -22.59 -7.77 17.01
CA ALA A 143 -24.00 -7.99 16.73
C ALA A 143 -24.62 -9.09 17.59
N SER A 144 -23.82 -10.05 18.07
CA SER A 144 -24.26 -11.08 19.01
C SER A 144 -24.51 -10.53 20.43
N ILE A 145 -23.78 -9.49 20.84
CA ILE A 145 -23.97 -8.81 22.12
C ILE A 145 -25.09 -7.76 22.02
N SER A 146 -24.96 -6.83 21.09
CA SER A 146 -25.94 -5.76 20.86
C SER A 146 -26.01 -5.40 19.37
N LYS A 147 -27.13 -5.77 18.73
CA LYS A 147 -27.42 -5.44 17.34
C LYS A 147 -27.39 -3.93 17.07
N ILE A 148 -27.86 -3.14 18.03
CA ILE A 148 -27.90 -1.67 17.92
C ILE A 148 -26.49 -1.10 17.82
N MET A 149 -25.58 -1.52 18.71
CA MET A 149 -24.20 -1.02 18.71
C MET A 149 -23.42 -1.48 17.47
N ALA A 150 -23.62 -2.72 17.03
CA ALA A 150 -23.02 -3.21 15.79
C ALA A 150 -23.47 -2.38 14.58
N MET A 151 -24.75 -2.00 14.52
CA MET A 151 -25.29 -1.16 13.45
C MET A 151 -24.71 0.26 13.49
N VAL A 152 -24.50 0.84 14.68
CA VAL A 152 -23.82 2.14 14.84
C VAL A 152 -22.38 2.06 14.31
N VAL A 153 -21.60 1.04 14.69
CA VAL A 153 -20.24 0.81 14.19
C VAL A 153 -20.21 0.66 12.68
N LEU A 154 -21.14 -0.11 12.12
CA LEU A 154 -21.27 -0.34 10.69
C LEU A 154 -21.60 0.97 9.96
N LEU A 155 -22.56 1.76 10.44
CA LEU A 155 -22.92 3.05 9.84
C LEU A 155 -21.74 4.02 9.85
N ILE A 156 -20.99 4.11 10.96
CA ILE A 156 -19.82 4.98 11.04
C ILE A 156 -18.70 4.50 10.10
N THR A 157 -18.51 3.19 9.99
CA THR A 157 -17.55 2.58 9.04
C THR A 157 -17.91 2.93 7.60
N LEU A 158 -19.18 2.79 7.22
CA LEU A 158 -19.67 3.16 5.90
C LEU A 158 -19.55 4.65 5.62
N LEU A 159 -19.84 5.50 6.62
CA LEU A 159 -19.71 6.94 6.49
C LEU A 159 -18.25 7.37 6.30
N ASN A 160 -17.33 6.79 7.05
CA ASN A 160 -15.89 7.02 6.88
C ASN A 160 -15.42 6.61 5.48
N HIS A 161 -15.82 5.42 5.02
CA HIS A 161 -15.52 4.97 3.67
C HIS A 161 -16.16 5.87 2.59
N GLY A 162 -17.40 6.31 2.80
CA GLY A 162 -18.14 7.19 1.89
C GLY A 162 -17.43 8.52 1.65
N ILE A 163 -16.96 9.18 2.71
CA ILE A 163 -16.17 10.43 2.61
C ILE A 163 -14.94 10.21 1.74
N ASN A 164 -14.21 9.11 1.97
CA ASN A 164 -13.02 8.76 1.19
C ASN A 164 -13.35 8.47 -0.28
N SER A 165 -14.45 7.75 -0.55
CA SER A 165 -14.87 7.41 -1.91
C SER A 165 -15.34 8.63 -2.71
N ILE A 166 -15.93 9.65 -2.07
CA ILE A 166 -16.33 10.89 -2.75
C ILE A 166 -15.10 11.69 -3.20
N LEU A 167 -14.05 11.73 -2.37
CA LEU A 167 -12.85 12.51 -2.63
C LEU A 167 -11.81 11.77 -3.48
N LYS A 168 -12.06 10.51 -3.87
CA LYS A 168 -11.13 9.68 -4.64
C LYS A 168 -10.78 10.29 -6.00
N GLU A 169 -11.76 10.88 -6.70
CA GLU A 169 -11.57 11.42 -8.04
C GLU A 169 -10.64 12.63 -8.00
N LYS A 170 -10.87 13.52 -7.03
CA LYS A 170 -9.99 14.66 -6.79
C LYS A 170 -8.56 14.22 -6.45
N LEU A 171 -8.40 13.17 -5.64
CA LEU A 171 -7.08 12.62 -5.31
C LEU A 171 -6.39 12.03 -6.55
N SER A 172 -7.14 11.31 -7.40
CA SER A 172 -6.63 10.72 -8.65
C SER A 172 -6.17 11.78 -9.64
N ILE A 173 -6.95 12.86 -9.82
CA ILE A 173 -6.60 13.99 -10.69
C ILE A 173 -5.31 14.65 -10.22
N LEU A 174 -5.23 15.01 -8.92
CA LEU A 174 -4.03 15.63 -8.35
C LEU A 174 -2.80 14.71 -8.44
N SER A 175 -2.97 13.40 -8.26
CA SER A 175 -1.87 12.44 -8.38
C SER A 175 -1.35 12.34 -9.82
N SER A 176 -2.25 12.34 -10.80
CA SER A 176 -1.90 12.30 -12.22
C SER A 176 -1.21 13.60 -12.66
N GLU A 177 -1.69 14.74 -12.18
CA GLU A 177 -1.08 16.05 -12.44
C GLU A 177 0.32 16.15 -11.81
N GLU A 178 0.47 15.72 -10.55
CA GLU A 178 1.77 15.65 -9.88
C GLU A 178 2.76 14.79 -10.67
N PHE A 179 2.33 13.62 -11.14
CA PHE A 179 3.17 12.73 -11.92
C PHE A 179 3.69 13.40 -13.19
N ASN A 180 2.80 14.03 -13.96
CA ASN A 180 3.17 14.66 -15.21
C ASN A 180 4.16 15.82 -14.99
N LEU A 181 3.89 16.68 -14.01
CA LEU A 181 4.79 17.79 -13.66
C LEU A 181 6.14 17.30 -13.11
N GLN A 182 6.14 16.23 -12.32
CA GLN A 182 7.37 15.60 -11.82
C GLN A 182 8.19 14.99 -12.96
N SER A 183 7.55 14.31 -13.90
CA SER A 183 8.20 13.74 -15.09
C SER A 183 8.84 14.83 -15.93
N THR A 184 8.13 15.93 -16.20
CA THR A 184 8.67 17.08 -16.92
C THR A 184 9.87 17.69 -16.20
N SER A 185 9.80 17.81 -14.86
CA SER A 185 10.91 18.33 -14.05
C SER A 185 12.15 17.43 -14.15
N ASN A 186 11.96 16.11 -14.03
CA ASN A 186 13.03 15.12 -14.15
C ASN A 186 13.66 15.15 -15.56
N ASN A 187 12.84 15.27 -16.61
CA ASN A 187 13.33 15.33 -17.98
C ASN A 187 14.20 16.56 -18.23
N ILE A 188 13.78 17.74 -17.75
CA ILE A 188 14.60 18.96 -17.85
C ILE A 188 15.94 18.78 -17.12
N GLN A 189 15.95 18.13 -15.95
CA GLN A 189 17.18 17.87 -15.20
C GLN A 189 18.12 16.90 -15.95
N ILE A 190 17.59 15.80 -16.47
CA ILE A 190 18.36 14.81 -17.24
C ILE A 190 18.95 15.45 -18.51
N GLU A 191 18.13 16.18 -19.26
CA GLU A 191 18.56 16.91 -20.46
C GLU A 191 19.71 17.86 -20.11
N THR A 192 19.51 18.72 -19.10
CA THR A 192 20.51 19.71 -18.66
C THR A 192 21.83 19.05 -18.26
N LEU A 193 21.79 17.93 -17.53
CA LEU A 193 23.00 17.21 -17.12
C LEU A 193 23.69 16.55 -18.33
N SER A 194 22.93 15.99 -19.26
CA SER A 194 23.47 15.37 -20.47
C SER A 194 24.10 16.39 -21.42
N THR A 195 23.57 17.61 -21.47
CA THR A 195 24.03 18.70 -22.35
C THR A 195 24.82 19.78 -21.61
N MET A 196 25.35 19.48 -20.43
CA MET A 196 25.93 20.49 -19.53
C MET A 196 27.08 21.29 -20.17
N SER A 197 27.90 20.64 -21.00
CA SER A 197 28.98 21.30 -21.75
C SER A 197 28.45 22.35 -22.71
N LEU A 198 27.39 22.03 -23.45
CA LEU A 198 26.74 22.91 -24.42
C LEU A 198 26.01 24.07 -23.72
N THR A 199 25.32 23.78 -22.63
CA THR A 199 24.70 24.81 -21.77
C THR A 199 25.71 25.87 -21.32
N LYS A 200 26.91 25.44 -20.90
CA LYS A 200 27.99 26.34 -20.45
C LYS A 200 28.59 27.17 -21.59
N VAL A 201 28.77 26.56 -22.77
CA VAL A 201 29.31 27.23 -23.96
C VAL A 201 28.34 28.31 -24.47
N LEU A 202 27.04 27.98 -24.49
CA LEU A 202 25.98 28.89 -24.97
C LEU A 202 25.48 29.87 -23.90
N ARG A 203 25.93 29.74 -22.64
CA ARG A 203 25.50 30.57 -21.49
C ARG A 203 23.98 30.56 -21.26
N LEU A 204 23.36 29.39 -21.36
CA LEU A 204 21.91 29.19 -21.24
C LEU A 204 21.44 28.82 -19.82
N GLU A 205 22.29 28.99 -18.80
CA GLU A 205 21.98 28.53 -17.43
C GLU A 205 20.72 29.17 -16.85
N GLU A 206 20.56 30.48 -17.02
CA GLU A 206 19.40 31.20 -16.50
C GLU A 206 18.10 30.81 -17.22
N GLU A 207 18.15 30.60 -18.53
CA GLU A 207 16.99 30.20 -19.32
C GLU A 207 16.51 28.80 -18.93
N ILE A 208 17.43 27.85 -18.84
CA ILE A 208 17.12 26.48 -18.41
C ILE A 208 16.59 26.48 -16.97
N TYR A 209 17.23 27.24 -16.07
CA TYR A 209 16.78 27.37 -14.69
C TYR A 209 15.38 27.99 -14.61
N SER A 210 15.09 29.04 -15.37
CA SER A 210 13.78 29.68 -15.40
C SER A 210 12.69 28.71 -15.89
N ARG A 211 12.95 27.97 -16.97
CA ARG A 211 12.06 26.92 -17.50
C ARG A 211 11.79 25.83 -16.46
N TRP A 212 12.84 25.36 -15.79
CA TRP A 212 12.71 24.36 -14.72
C TRP A 212 11.93 24.91 -13.52
N SER A 213 12.27 26.12 -13.05
CA SER A 213 11.66 26.78 -11.88
C SER A 213 10.16 26.99 -12.08
N TRP A 214 9.73 27.42 -13.26
CA TRP A 214 8.31 27.59 -13.57
C TRP A 214 7.52 26.28 -13.48
N ASN A 215 8.06 25.17 -14.00
CA ASN A 215 7.43 23.86 -13.88
C ASN A 215 7.46 23.36 -12.42
N PHE A 216 8.56 23.64 -11.71
CA PHE A 216 8.74 23.24 -10.32
C PHE A 216 7.78 23.96 -9.37
N GLU A 217 7.52 25.25 -9.57
CA GLU A 217 6.53 25.99 -8.78
C GLU A 217 5.13 25.38 -8.90
N LYS A 218 4.70 25.06 -10.13
CA LYS A 218 3.42 24.35 -10.37
C LYS A 218 3.39 22.98 -9.70
N LEU A 219 4.49 22.22 -9.79
CA LEU A 219 4.61 20.93 -9.12
C LEU A 219 4.44 21.05 -7.61
N ILE A 220 5.02 22.08 -6.99
CA ILE A 220 4.89 22.33 -5.54
C ILE A 220 3.46 22.69 -5.16
N GLU A 221 2.76 23.51 -5.97
CA GLU A 221 1.36 23.84 -5.73
C GLU A 221 0.46 22.59 -5.75
N VAL A 222 0.61 21.74 -6.77
CA VAL A 222 -0.15 20.48 -6.88
C VAL A 222 0.19 19.53 -5.74
N LYS A 223 1.47 19.39 -5.38
CA LYS A 223 1.92 18.60 -4.22
C LYS A 223 1.28 19.10 -2.92
N GLN A 224 1.24 20.41 -2.72
CA GLN A 224 0.63 21.00 -1.53
C GLN A 224 -0.87 20.71 -1.48
N ASN A 225 -1.58 20.88 -2.59
CA ASN A 225 -3.02 20.58 -2.69
C ASN A 225 -3.32 19.09 -2.42
N LYS A 226 -2.53 18.18 -2.99
CA LYS A 226 -2.62 16.74 -2.72
C LYS A 226 -2.35 16.41 -1.25
N LYS A 227 -1.29 16.97 -0.66
CA LYS A 227 -0.93 16.75 0.74
C LYS A 227 -2.00 17.27 1.69
N ASN A 228 -2.59 18.44 1.41
CA ASN A 228 -3.70 19.00 2.16
C ASN A 228 -4.93 18.08 2.10
N LEU A 229 -5.26 17.55 0.91
CA LEU A 229 -6.37 16.62 0.73
C LEU A 229 -6.15 15.32 1.53
N LEU A 230 -4.97 14.70 1.41
CA LEU A 230 -4.62 13.50 2.19
C LEU A 230 -4.66 13.77 3.70
N SER A 231 -4.24 14.97 4.14
CA SER A 231 -4.30 15.37 5.55
C SER A 231 -5.74 15.51 6.05
N ILE A 232 -6.65 16.07 5.24
CA ILE A 232 -8.08 16.12 5.58
C ILE A 232 -8.63 14.71 5.73
N LEU A 233 -8.34 13.82 4.77
CA LEU A 233 -8.80 12.42 4.80
C LEU A 233 -8.25 11.65 6.02
N SER A 234 -6.99 11.87 6.39
CA SER A 234 -6.37 11.22 7.55
C SER A 234 -6.96 11.75 8.86
N VAL A 235 -7.22 13.05 8.98
CA VAL A 235 -7.91 13.64 10.13
C VAL A 235 -9.34 13.13 10.24
N CYS A 236 -10.09 13.00 9.14
CA CYS A 236 -11.41 12.38 9.14
C CYS A 236 -11.35 10.93 9.64
N THR A 237 -10.38 10.15 9.16
CA THR A 237 -10.19 8.76 9.60
C THR A 237 -9.87 8.70 11.10
N LEU A 238 -8.96 9.55 11.58
CA LEU A 238 -8.58 9.66 12.98
C LEU A 238 -9.76 10.06 13.87
N PHE A 239 -10.61 10.98 13.40
CA PHE A 239 -11.84 11.38 14.09
C PHE A 239 -12.73 10.14 14.34
N PHE A 240 -13.02 9.35 13.31
CA PHE A 240 -13.85 8.14 13.49
C PHE A 240 -13.16 7.11 14.39
N SER A 241 -11.85 6.90 14.26
CA SER A 241 -11.13 5.96 15.12
C SER A 241 -11.11 6.35 16.59
N THR A 242 -11.12 7.65 16.89
CA THR A 242 -11.08 8.17 18.25
C THR A 242 -12.48 8.25 18.88
N TYR A 243 -13.46 8.79 18.14
CA TYR A 243 -14.77 9.09 18.70
C TYR A 243 -15.73 7.89 18.67
N THR A 244 -15.59 6.95 17.73
CA THR A 244 -16.52 5.80 17.69
C THR A 244 -16.45 4.93 18.95
N PRO A 245 -15.27 4.55 19.46
CA PRO A 245 -15.18 3.80 20.72
C PRO A 245 -15.75 4.57 21.91
N ILE A 246 -15.59 5.89 21.94
CA ILE A 246 -16.15 6.76 22.99
C ILE A 246 -17.67 6.77 22.91
N LEU A 247 -18.24 6.94 21.71
CA LEU A 247 -19.69 6.89 21.50
C LEU A 247 -20.28 5.55 21.97
N ILE A 248 -19.59 4.44 21.71
CA ILE A 248 -20.03 3.11 22.15
C ILE A 248 -19.93 2.97 23.66
N LEU A 249 -18.88 3.48 24.29
CA LEU A 249 -18.79 3.49 25.75
C LEU A 249 -19.96 4.28 26.35
N VAL A 250 -20.20 5.51 25.90
CA VAL A 250 -21.28 6.37 26.44
C VAL A 250 -22.65 5.74 26.22
N SER A 251 -22.89 5.20 25.02
CA SER A 251 -24.13 4.49 24.70
C SER A 251 -24.28 3.23 25.56
N GLY A 252 -23.17 2.51 25.78
CA GLY A 252 -23.14 1.31 26.61
C GLY A 252 -23.48 1.58 28.07
N VAL A 253 -23.00 2.69 28.63
CA VAL A 253 -23.39 3.12 29.99
C VAL A 253 -24.90 3.31 30.10
N TYR A 254 -25.55 3.91 29.11
CA TYR A 254 -27.02 4.05 29.09
C TYR A 254 -27.73 2.69 29.11
N PHE A 255 -27.24 1.70 28.37
CA PHE A 255 -27.79 0.33 28.39
C PHE A 255 -27.47 -0.44 29.68
N ALA A 256 -26.34 -0.13 30.33
CA ALA A 256 -25.97 -0.70 31.63
C ALA A 256 -26.99 -0.32 32.71
N ILE A 257 -27.46 0.93 32.68
CA ILE A 257 -28.46 1.45 33.63
C ILE A 257 -29.79 0.71 33.51
N ASN A 258 -30.12 0.21 32.31
CA ASN A 258 -31.32 -0.60 32.07
C ASN A 258 -31.10 -2.10 32.35
N GLU A 259 -30.03 -2.48 33.07
CA GLU A 259 -29.61 -3.85 33.43
C GLU A 259 -29.41 -4.82 32.25
N SER A 260 -29.30 -4.30 31.03
CA SER A 260 -29.20 -5.13 29.81
C SER A 260 -27.78 -5.59 29.49
N LEU A 261 -26.76 -4.96 30.08
CA LEU A 261 -25.35 -5.19 29.77
C LEU A 261 -24.47 -5.06 31.01
N ASN A 262 -23.48 -5.95 31.13
CA ASN A 262 -22.45 -5.85 32.16
C ASN A 262 -21.36 -4.83 31.80
N ILE A 263 -20.69 -4.29 32.82
CA ILE A 263 -19.58 -3.32 32.63
C ILE A 263 -18.47 -3.92 31.75
N GLY A 264 -18.11 -5.19 31.96
CA GLY A 264 -17.11 -5.86 31.12
C GLY A 264 -17.54 -6.02 29.66
N GLU A 265 -18.83 -6.08 29.36
CA GLU A 265 -19.34 -6.14 27.98
C GLU A 265 -19.21 -4.80 27.29
N ILE A 266 -19.47 -3.71 28.00
CA ILE A 266 -19.29 -2.35 27.47
C ILE A 266 -17.83 -2.09 27.12
N VAL A 267 -16.90 -2.47 28.01
CA VAL A 267 -15.46 -2.31 27.76
C VAL A 267 -14.98 -3.20 26.61
N LEU A 268 -15.50 -4.42 26.50
CA LEU A 268 -15.21 -5.29 25.36
C LEU A 268 -15.71 -4.67 24.05
N MET A 269 -16.93 -4.14 24.02
CA MET A 269 -17.49 -3.50 22.82
C MET A 269 -16.71 -2.25 22.43
N GLN A 270 -16.30 -1.44 23.40
CA GLN A 270 -15.39 -0.31 23.16
C GLN A 270 -14.07 -0.78 22.53
N THR A 271 -13.45 -1.82 23.10
CA THR A 271 -12.16 -2.36 22.65
C THR A 271 -12.25 -2.91 21.22
N TYR A 272 -13.32 -3.66 20.91
CA TYR A 272 -13.58 -4.16 19.58
C TYR A 272 -13.89 -3.04 18.60
N SER A 273 -14.64 -2.02 19.00
CA SER A 273 -14.84 -0.86 18.13
C SER A 273 -13.54 -0.15 17.80
N LEU A 274 -12.64 0.04 18.77
CA LEU A 274 -11.33 0.66 18.52
C LEU A 274 -10.54 -0.18 17.52
N THR A 275 -10.54 -1.50 17.72
CA THR A 275 -9.86 -2.46 16.84
C THR A 275 -10.43 -2.42 15.42
N ILE A 276 -11.76 -2.43 15.27
CA ILE A 276 -12.45 -2.33 13.98
C ILE A 276 -12.09 -1.01 13.29
N MET A 277 -12.16 0.12 13.99
CA MET A 277 -11.88 1.42 13.38
C MET A 277 -10.42 1.55 12.95
N ASN A 278 -9.47 0.98 13.69
CA ASN A 278 -8.06 0.94 13.28
C ASN A 278 -7.86 0.08 12.02
N MET A 279 -8.55 -1.06 11.91
CA MET A 279 -8.52 -1.91 10.73
C MET A 279 -9.14 -1.22 9.51
N VAL A 280 -10.31 -0.60 9.68
CA VAL A 280 -10.99 0.19 8.66
C VAL A 280 -10.11 1.36 8.21
N GLY A 281 -9.51 2.09 9.14
CA GLY A 281 -8.59 3.18 8.83
C GLY A 281 -7.38 2.71 8.03
N SER A 282 -6.83 1.55 8.36
CA SER A 282 -5.74 0.93 7.59
C SER A 282 -6.19 0.56 6.18
N ILE A 283 -7.40 -0.02 6.02
CA ILE A 283 -7.98 -0.33 4.70
C ILE A 283 -8.17 0.93 3.86
N ILE A 284 -8.66 2.01 4.47
CA ILE A 284 -8.84 3.30 3.81
C ILE A 284 -7.50 3.88 3.36
N GLN A 285 -6.46 3.82 4.19
CA GLN A 285 -5.11 4.27 3.81
C GLN A 285 -4.56 3.47 2.64
N ILE A 286 -4.70 2.14 2.68
CA ILE A 286 -4.31 1.26 1.55
C ILE A 286 -5.07 1.65 0.28
N TYR A 287 -6.37 1.96 0.39
CA TYR A 287 -7.16 2.41 -0.74
C TYR A 287 -6.69 3.77 -1.30
N GLN A 288 -6.33 4.72 -0.43
CA GLN A 288 -5.76 6.01 -0.85
C GLN A 288 -4.41 5.82 -1.56
N GLU A 289 -3.53 4.97 -1.03
CA GLU A 289 -2.25 4.61 -1.66
C GLU A 289 -2.49 3.96 -3.03
N TYR A 290 -3.48 3.08 -3.16
CA TYR A 290 -3.89 2.51 -4.44
C TYR A 290 -4.30 3.58 -5.44
N VAL A 291 -5.16 4.52 -5.04
CA VAL A 291 -5.61 5.62 -5.92
C VAL A 291 -4.43 6.48 -6.35
N VAL A 292 -3.51 6.79 -5.45
CA VAL A 292 -2.28 7.55 -5.75
C VAL A 292 -1.40 6.79 -6.74
N ASN A 293 -1.24 5.49 -6.55
CA ASN A 293 -0.37 4.64 -7.38
C ASN A 293 -1.02 4.22 -8.70
N SER A 294 -2.36 4.27 -8.82
CA SER A 294 -3.08 3.81 -10.02
C SER A 294 -2.63 4.54 -11.30
N SER A 295 -2.33 5.83 -11.21
CA SER A 295 -1.80 6.62 -12.34
C SER A 295 -0.42 6.16 -12.85
N PHE A 296 0.31 5.40 -12.03
CA PHE A 296 1.60 4.79 -12.38
C PHE A 296 1.45 3.40 -12.99
N ILE A 297 0.43 2.64 -12.55
CA ILE A 297 0.19 1.26 -13.00
C ILE A 297 -0.08 1.20 -14.50
N ASP A 298 -0.91 2.11 -15.01
CA ASP A 298 -1.31 2.12 -16.43
C ASP A 298 -0.11 2.36 -17.37
N LYS A 299 0.90 3.12 -16.93
CA LYS A 299 2.11 3.41 -17.74
C LYS A 299 3.16 2.31 -17.70
N ILE A 300 3.15 1.47 -16.65
CA ILE A 300 4.09 0.35 -16.49
C ILE A 300 3.66 -0.86 -17.33
N ASN A 301 2.35 -1.07 -17.53
CA ASN A 301 1.86 -2.22 -18.29
C ASN A 301 2.48 -2.27 -19.70
N ASP A 302 2.65 -1.12 -20.34
CA ASP A 302 3.33 -1.01 -21.66
C ASP A 302 4.77 -1.53 -21.68
N LEU A 303 5.46 -1.55 -20.54
CA LEU A 303 6.83 -2.06 -20.39
C LEU A 303 6.88 -3.56 -20.05
N ILE A 304 5.98 -3.98 -19.16
CA ILE A 304 5.93 -5.37 -18.69
C ILE A 304 5.39 -6.30 -19.79
N ASP A 305 4.49 -5.80 -20.63
CA ASP A 305 3.82 -6.58 -21.67
C ASP A 305 4.68 -6.73 -22.94
N GLN A 306 5.83 -6.07 -23.03
CA GLN A 306 6.76 -6.25 -24.14
C GLN A 306 7.46 -7.61 -24.06
N GLU A 307 7.45 -8.33 -25.19
CA GLU A 307 8.17 -9.59 -25.33
C GLU A 307 9.69 -9.32 -25.28
N GLU A 308 10.42 -10.21 -24.59
CA GLU A 308 11.88 -10.15 -24.58
C GLU A 308 12.44 -10.54 -25.95
N GLU A 309 13.61 -9.99 -26.27
CA GLU A 309 14.41 -10.49 -27.39
C GLU A 309 14.64 -11.99 -27.21
N ASN A 310 14.12 -12.78 -28.16
CA ASN A 310 14.25 -14.22 -28.17
C ASN A 310 15.19 -14.62 -29.31
N ASP A 311 16.38 -14.05 -29.28
CA ASP A 311 17.46 -14.36 -30.20
C ASP A 311 18.08 -15.67 -29.76
N GLY A 312 17.48 -16.79 -30.18
CA GLY A 312 17.92 -18.13 -29.82
C GLY A 312 19.44 -18.26 -29.90
N ILE A 313 20.08 -18.53 -28.76
CA ILE A 313 21.53 -18.62 -28.66
C ILE A 313 21.99 -19.89 -29.38
N LYS A 314 22.74 -19.73 -30.46
CA LYS A 314 23.47 -20.84 -31.12
C LYS A 314 24.97 -20.62 -30.94
N GLU A 315 25.60 -21.49 -30.17
CA GLU A 315 27.05 -21.54 -30.09
C GLU A 315 27.63 -22.06 -31.41
N VAL A 316 28.50 -21.25 -32.03
CA VAL A 316 29.18 -21.59 -33.28
C VAL A 316 30.58 -22.08 -32.92
N ASN A 317 30.80 -23.40 -33.03
CA ASN A 317 32.09 -24.04 -32.66
C ASN A 317 33.23 -23.72 -33.65
N HIS A 318 32.90 -23.35 -34.89
CA HIS A 318 33.88 -23.04 -35.93
C HIS A 318 33.32 -21.99 -36.89
N PHE A 319 34.09 -20.92 -37.13
CA PHE A 319 33.71 -19.83 -38.03
C PHE A 319 34.56 -19.88 -39.29
N GLU A 320 33.96 -20.31 -40.41
CA GLU A 320 34.66 -20.41 -41.70
C GLU A 320 34.47 -19.15 -42.55
N SER A 321 33.24 -18.72 -42.78
CA SER A 321 32.93 -17.53 -43.58
C SER A 321 31.54 -16.99 -43.28
N PHE A 322 31.35 -15.69 -43.52
CA PHE A 322 30.06 -15.00 -43.38
C PHE A 322 29.65 -14.41 -44.75
N SER A 323 28.45 -14.74 -45.23
CA SER A 323 27.91 -14.18 -46.46
C SER A 323 26.46 -13.76 -46.27
N LEU A 324 26.15 -12.52 -46.62
CA LEU A 324 24.79 -11.99 -46.70
C LEU A 324 24.25 -12.23 -48.11
N LYS A 325 23.10 -12.88 -48.23
CA LYS A 325 22.44 -13.10 -49.53
C LYS A 325 20.99 -12.63 -49.46
N ASN A 326 20.61 -11.73 -50.37
CA ASN A 326 19.26 -11.18 -50.51
C ASN A 326 18.65 -10.71 -49.19
N LEU A 327 19.44 -9.94 -48.42
CA LEU A 327 18.98 -9.38 -47.15
C LEU A 327 18.27 -8.05 -47.40
N ASP A 328 16.94 -8.05 -47.30
CA ASP A 328 16.14 -6.84 -47.19
C ASP A 328 15.84 -6.59 -45.71
N PHE A 329 16.22 -5.41 -45.22
CA PHE A 329 16.01 -4.99 -43.85
C PHE A 329 15.45 -3.57 -43.82
N CYS A 330 14.47 -3.33 -42.95
CA CYS A 330 13.89 -2.03 -42.71
C CYS A 330 13.75 -1.83 -41.20
N TYR A 331 14.30 -0.72 -40.68
CA TYR A 331 13.98 -0.28 -39.33
C TYR A 331 12.51 0.12 -39.29
N ASN A 332 11.76 -0.50 -38.38
CA ASN A 332 10.38 -0.19 -37.96
C ASN A 332 9.43 0.50 -38.98
N ASN A 333 8.30 -0.14 -39.24
CA ASN A 333 7.12 0.38 -39.97
C ASN A 333 6.62 1.78 -39.50
N LEU A 334 7.32 2.85 -39.85
CA LEU A 334 6.81 4.23 -39.75
C LEU A 334 5.85 4.57 -40.90
N GLU A 335 5.69 3.68 -41.89
CA GLU A 335 4.88 3.92 -43.11
C GLU A 335 3.37 3.61 -43.00
N LYS A 336 2.83 3.28 -41.82
CA LYS A 336 1.36 3.10 -41.66
C LYS A 336 0.73 4.16 -40.76
N LYS A 337 0.94 5.45 -41.07
CA LYS A 337 0.10 6.58 -40.66
C LYS A 337 0.56 7.86 -41.36
N LEU A 338 0.29 7.97 -42.66
CA LEU A 338 0.20 9.25 -43.37
C LEU A 338 -1.11 9.28 -44.16
#